data_AF-A0A1X7VUJ5-F1
#
_entry.id   AF-A0A1X7VUJ5-F1
#
_cell.length_a   1.000
_cell.length_b   1.000
_cell.length_c   1.000
_cell.angle_alpha   90.00
_cell.angle_beta   90.00
_cell.angle_gamma   90.00
#
_symmetry.space_group_name_H-M   'P 1'
#
loop_
_entity.id
_entity.type
_entity.pdbx_description
1 polymer ?
#
loop_
_entity_poly.entity_id
_entity_poly.type
_entity_poly.pdbx_seq_one_letter_code
_entity_poly.pdbx_strand_id
1 'polypeptide(L)'
;MSYQGLGNKISTSSPECRALINRGMLSSYGFKREEAIICFKKALEIDSNCPIAHCFIAYNNAADYNNPYGFDYGEGYKESQKALEIASKMASIPAWELAVIEAQTHRFCWPVGSKPMDQLHKDYAKVMREVYNKYGENDTDITTLFAESLMMLAPWALWTKPPNIKPAAEETEEIVATLEKGLEIDPVHPGLAHFYIHAMELSPTPEKALPTSDLLRDKYPDQGHLLHMPSHIDMWVGQYKEAIETNKAAIVSDEAYKANREAEIEMYDMYRIHNYHFAVWAAMFDGQYTAAMEHSKGAERQLGFDVVTATVDGASFGPIWMEAFLSLPWHVLVRFGKWQEIIDRPMYKDKDIYAGTTAVACYARAIAFAVLGKANEADVERANFYTALKNKALEGRRLFNNPMHDPVAKNGVLDVAEAVLNGEVEYHKGNFDEAFKWLNTAVERDANLAYDEPWGWMTPARHVLGALLLEHKEAAKAEEVYREDLKQYKNNMWSLLGLYQALKEQKKNEKEAEEVLHLFKEASARCDKTINVGASCLCATKLCSK
;
A
#
# COMPACT_ATOMS: atom_id res chain seq x y z
N MET A 1 -20.53 -5.98 15.86
CA MET A 1 -21.81 -6.30 15.17
C MET A 1 -21.46 -6.95 13.85
N SER A 2 -22.00 -8.13 13.53
CA SER A 2 -21.73 -8.80 12.25
C SER A 2 -22.40 -8.05 11.10
N TYR A 3 -21.68 -7.88 10.00
CA TYR A 3 -22.26 -7.49 8.71
C TYR A 3 -23.44 -8.42 8.39
N GLN A 4 -24.60 -7.84 8.07
CA GLN A 4 -25.85 -8.57 7.92
C GLN A 4 -26.10 -9.07 6.49
N GLY A 5 -25.12 -8.91 5.58
CA GLY A 5 -25.24 -9.34 4.19
C GLY A 5 -26.14 -8.45 3.35
N LEU A 6 -26.50 -8.97 2.17
CA LEU A 6 -27.24 -8.38 1.04
C LEU A 6 -28.54 -7.60 1.35
N GLY A 7 -28.96 -7.43 2.61
CA GLY A 7 -30.15 -6.68 3.05
C GLY A 7 -31.51 -7.23 2.57
N ASN A 8 -31.47 -8.03 1.51
CA ASN A 8 -32.56 -8.50 0.69
C ASN A 8 -32.74 -10.01 0.83
N LYS A 9 -33.95 -10.48 0.53
CA LYS A 9 -34.26 -11.91 0.52
C LYS A 9 -33.55 -12.58 -0.66
N ILE A 10 -32.39 -13.21 -0.41
CA ILE A 10 -31.75 -14.13 -1.36
C ILE A 10 -32.56 -15.42 -1.54
N SER A 11 -32.30 -16.12 -2.64
CA SER A 11 -32.98 -17.34 -3.09
C SER A 11 -32.93 -18.51 -2.10
N THR A 12 -31.85 -18.66 -1.33
CA THR A 12 -31.80 -19.68 -0.27
C THR A 12 -32.69 -19.35 0.92
N SER A 13 -33.38 -20.37 1.44
CA SER A 13 -34.20 -20.27 2.65
C SER A 13 -33.49 -20.75 3.92
N SER A 14 -32.29 -21.35 3.81
CA SER A 14 -31.52 -21.80 4.98
C SER A 14 -30.85 -20.62 5.68
N PRO A 15 -31.14 -20.40 6.98
CA PRO A 15 -30.44 -19.39 7.78
C PRO A 15 -28.93 -19.67 7.89
N GLU A 16 -28.52 -20.93 7.97
CA GLU A 16 -27.12 -21.34 8.08
C GLU A 16 -26.35 -21.06 6.79
N CYS A 17 -26.94 -21.39 5.63
CA CYS A 17 -26.37 -21.05 4.31
C CYS A 17 -26.20 -19.54 4.17
N ARG A 18 -27.24 -18.77 4.54
CA ARG A 18 -27.22 -17.30 4.51
C ARG A 18 -26.14 -16.70 5.42
N ALA A 19 -25.94 -17.24 6.62
CA ALA A 19 -24.90 -16.78 7.53
C ALA A 19 -23.50 -16.98 6.94
N LEU A 20 -23.25 -18.13 6.29
CA LEU A 20 -21.98 -18.39 5.60
C LEU A 20 -21.78 -17.49 4.38
N ILE A 21 -22.83 -17.19 3.62
CA ILE A 21 -22.76 -16.23 2.50
C ILE A 21 -22.39 -14.84 3.01
N ASN A 22 -23.05 -14.35 4.06
CA ASN A 22 -22.75 -13.06 4.65
C ASN A 22 -21.30 -12.98 5.16
N ARG A 23 -20.81 -14.06 5.77
CA ARG A 23 -19.42 -14.17 6.20
C ARG A 23 -18.44 -14.17 5.02
N GLY A 24 -18.79 -14.90 3.95
CA GLY A 24 -18.02 -14.93 2.72
C GLY A 24 -17.92 -13.55 2.08
N MET A 25 -19.03 -12.83 1.97
CA MET A 25 -19.08 -11.47 1.43
C MET A 25 -18.29 -10.47 2.27
N LEU A 26 -18.39 -10.51 3.60
CA LEU A 26 -17.54 -9.69 4.47
C LEU A 26 -16.05 -9.95 4.19
N SER A 27 -15.68 -11.22 4.02
CA SER A 27 -14.30 -11.61 3.73
C SER A 27 -13.88 -11.18 2.33
N SER A 28 -14.78 -11.25 1.34
CA SER A 28 -14.57 -10.71 -0.01
C SER A 28 -14.32 -9.21 -0.01
N TYR A 29 -15.15 -8.44 0.70
CA TYR A 29 -14.94 -7.01 0.85
C TYR A 29 -13.70 -6.67 1.67
N GLY A 30 -13.20 -7.57 2.52
CA GLY A 30 -11.90 -7.44 3.17
C GLY A 30 -10.72 -8.01 2.38
N PHE A 31 -10.89 -8.33 1.10
CA PHE A 31 -9.89 -9.00 0.24
C PHE A 31 -9.27 -10.28 0.82
N LYS A 32 -9.99 -10.91 1.75
CA LYS A 32 -9.63 -12.19 2.37
C LYS A 32 -10.21 -13.35 1.56
N ARG A 33 -9.73 -13.44 0.32
CA ARG A 33 -10.24 -14.28 -0.76
C ARG A 33 -10.39 -15.75 -0.36
N GLU A 34 -9.35 -16.35 0.20
CA GLU A 34 -9.33 -17.78 0.55
C GLU A 34 -10.40 -18.11 1.61
N GLU A 35 -10.53 -17.27 2.63
CA GLU A 35 -11.60 -17.38 3.65
C GLU A 35 -12.99 -17.24 3.00
N ALA A 36 -13.14 -16.28 2.09
CA ALA A 36 -14.41 -16.04 1.39
C ALA A 36 -14.85 -17.27 0.60
N ILE A 37 -13.97 -17.82 -0.24
CA ILE A 37 -14.24 -19.03 -1.04
C ILE A 37 -14.59 -20.22 -0.14
N ILE A 38 -13.92 -20.40 1.00
CA ILE A 38 -14.24 -21.46 1.95
C ILE A 38 -15.64 -21.28 2.53
N CYS A 39 -16.03 -20.06 2.88
CA CYS A 39 -17.38 -19.77 3.37
C CYS A 39 -18.44 -20.10 2.33
N PHE A 40 -18.24 -19.72 1.07
CA PHE A 40 -19.18 -20.02 0.00
C PHE A 40 -19.25 -21.51 -0.33
N LYS A 41 -18.13 -22.24 -0.32
CA LYS A 41 -18.12 -23.70 -0.50
C LYS A 41 -18.88 -24.41 0.63
N LYS A 42 -18.69 -24.01 1.89
CA LYS A 42 -19.48 -24.53 3.02
C LYS A 42 -20.96 -24.18 2.89
N ALA A 43 -21.30 -23.00 2.37
CA ALA A 43 -22.68 -22.63 2.10
C ALA A 43 -23.33 -23.58 1.07
N LEU A 44 -22.57 -23.99 0.04
CA LEU A 44 -22.99 -24.95 -0.98
C LEU A 44 -23.09 -26.40 -0.48
N GLU A 45 -22.38 -26.77 0.60
CA GLU A 45 -22.58 -28.04 1.29
C GLU A 45 -23.95 -28.10 1.99
N ILE A 46 -24.47 -26.94 2.43
CA ILE A 46 -25.78 -26.82 3.07
C ILE A 46 -26.91 -26.69 2.03
N ASP A 47 -26.71 -25.85 1.01
CA ASP A 47 -27.65 -25.63 -0.08
C ASP A 47 -26.92 -25.62 -1.42
N SER A 48 -26.86 -26.79 -2.06
CA SER A 48 -26.16 -26.97 -3.34
C SER A 48 -26.81 -26.24 -4.51
N ASN A 49 -28.03 -25.72 -4.33
CA ASN A 49 -28.77 -24.97 -5.34
C ASN A 49 -28.80 -23.46 -5.04
N CYS A 50 -27.84 -22.95 -4.27
CA CYS A 50 -27.69 -21.53 -3.96
C CYS A 50 -26.83 -20.82 -5.04
N PRO A 51 -27.43 -20.17 -6.05
CA PRO A 51 -26.66 -19.60 -7.17
C PRO A 51 -25.77 -18.42 -6.74
N ILE A 52 -26.18 -17.64 -5.73
CA ILE A 52 -25.40 -16.50 -5.26
C ILE A 52 -24.06 -16.92 -4.62
N ALA A 53 -24.00 -18.11 -4.00
CA ALA A 53 -22.73 -18.64 -3.48
C ALA A 53 -21.75 -18.97 -4.62
N HIS A 54 -22.21 -19.59 -5.71
CA HIS A 54 -21.41 -19.79 -6.93
C HIS A 54 -20.98 -18.44 -7.56
N CYS A 55 -21.90 -17.47 -7.61
CA CYS A 55 -21.63 -16.12 -8.12
C CYS A 55 -20.49 -15.44 -7.36
N PHE A 56 -20.47 -15.52 -6.03
CA PHE A 56 -19.39 -14.93 -5.25
C PHE A 56 -18.10 -15.76 -5.25
N ILE A 57 -18.14 -17.09 -5.45
CA ILE A 57 -16.91 -17.84 -5.77
C ILE A 57 -16.31 -17.30 -7.07
N ALA A 58 -17.13 -17.03 -8.09
CA ALA A 58 -16.65 -16.40 -9.31
C ALA A 58 -16.06 -15.01 -9.02
N TYR A 59 -16.76 -14.16 -8.26
CA TYR A 59 -16.26 -12.83 -7.84
C TYR A 59 -14.85 -12.88 -7.25
N ASN A 60 -14.59 -13.78 -6.29
CA ASN A 60 -13.29 -13.92 -5.64
C ASN A 60 -12.20 -14.51 -6.55
N ASN A 61 -12.53 -14.92 -7.78
CA ASN A 61 -11.56 -15.39 -8.76
C ASN A 61 -11.28 -14.37 -9.87
N ALA A 62 -12.09 -13.32 -9.98
CA ALA A 62 -11.87 -12.21 -10.92
C ALA A 62 -10.77 -11.26 -10.42
N ALA A 63 -10.37 -10.30 -11.25
CA ALA A 63 -9.55 -9.17 -10.81
C ALA A 63 -10.25 -8.31 -9.75
N ASP A 64 -9.49 -7.70 -8.86
CA ASP A 64 -9.94 -6.67 -7.92
C ASP A 64 -9.01 -5.44 -8.02
N TYR A 65 -9.30 -4.39 -7.25
CA TYR A 65 -8.57 -3.12 -7.35
C TYR A 65 -7.07 -3.28 -7.03
N ASN A 66 -6.72 -4.16 -6.08
CA ASN A 66 -5.35 -4.41 -5.65
C ASN A 66 -4.63 -5.43 -6.52
N ASN A 67 -5.35 -6.36 -7.14
CA ASN A 67 -4.85 -7.30 -8.13
C ASN A 67 -5.64 -7.20 -9.45
N PRO A 68 -5.27 -6.25 -10.33
CA PRO A 68 -6.00 -6.01 -11.56
C PRO A 68 -5.88 -7.14 -12.58
N TYR A 69 -4.99 -8.11 -12.36
CA TYR A 69 -4.80 -9.30 -13.19
C TYR A 69 -5.68 -10.49 -12.75
N GLY A 70 -6.28 -10.40 -11.55
CA GLY A 70 -7.08 -11.44 -10.91
C GLY A 70 -6.34 -12.72 -10.58
N PHE A 71 -7.10 -13.77 -10.31
CA PHE A 71 -6.60 -14.98 -9.66
C PHE A 71 -6.77 -16.20 -10.59
N ASP A 72 -7.91 -16.89 -10.54
CA ASP A 72 -8.20 -18.05 -11.37
C ASP A 72 -9.42 -17.81 -12.26
N TYR A 73 -9.18 -17.21 -13.43
CA TYR A 73 -10.25 -16.95 -14.41
C TYR A 73 -10.89 -18.22 -14.97
N GLY A 74 -10.21 -19.37 -14.91
CA GLY A 74 -10.77 -20.65 -15.36
C GLY A 74 -11.87 -21.12 -14.41
N GLU A 75 -11.55 -21.20 -13.12
CA GLU A 75 -12.53 -21.52 -12.08
C GLU A 75 -13.60 -20.44 -11.97
N GLY A 76 -13.21 -19.16 -12.06
CA GLY A 76 -14.15 -18.03 -12.04
C GLY A 76 -15.18 -18.10 -13.18
N TYR A 77 -14.75 -18.41 -14.41
CA TYR A 77 -15.67 -18.64 -15.52
C TYR A 77 -16.62 -19.79 -15.22
N LYS A 78 -16.11 -20.95 -14.81
CA LYS A 78 -16.91 -22.15 -14.51
C LYS A 78 -17.98 -21.87 -13.45
N GLU A 79 -17.61 -21.21 -12.36
CA GLU A 79 -18.52 -20.89 -11.25
C GLU A 79 -19.55 -19.83 -11.67
N SER A 80 -19.18 -18.85 -12.51
CA SER A 80 -20.13 -17.87 -13.05
C SER A 80 -21.20 -18.53 -13.94
N GLN A 81 -20.80 -19.48 -14.79
CA GLN A 81 -21.74 -20.21 -15.66
C GLN A 81 -22.64 -21.13 -14.84
N LYS A 82 -22.10 -21.77 -13.79
CA LYS A 82 -22.87 -22.61 -12.89
C LYS A 82 -23.92 -21.82 -12.09
N ALA A 83 -23.56 -20.63 -11.60
CA ALA A 83 -24.50 -19.73 -10.95
C ALA A 83 -25.68 -19.39 -11.88
N LEU A 84 -25.40 -19.02 -13.13
CA LEU A 84 -26.41 -18.70 -14.14
C LEU A 84 -27.28 -19.92 -14.49
N GLU A 85 -26.68 -21.09 -14.65
CA GLU A 85 -27.40 -22.33 -14.95
C GLU A 85 -28.41 -22.66 -13.83
N ILE A 86 -27.98 -22.63 -12.56
CA ILE A 86 -28.85 -22.90 -11.42
C ILE A 86 -29.97 -21.85 -11.37
N ALA A 87 -29.64 -20.57 -11.43
CA ALA A 87 -30.60 -19.46 -11.38
C ALA A 87 -31.67 -19.58 -12.47
N SER A 88 -31.29 -19.94 -13.70
CA SER A 88 -32.20 -20.08 -14.84
C SER A 88 -33.24 -21.20 -14.66
N LYS A 89 -32.96 -22.18 -13.80
CA LYS A 89 -33.84 -23.34 -13.53
C LYS A 89 -34.70 -23.15 -12.27
N MET A 90 -34.47 -22.09 -11.49
CA MET A 90 -35.25 -21.85 -10.26
C MET A 90 -36.66 -21.41 -10.61
N ALA A 91 -37.66 -21.98 -9.91
CA ALA A 91 -39.05 -21.58 -10.07
C ALA A 91 -39.30 -20.12 -9.63
N SER A 92 -38.50 -19.61 -8.70
CA SER A 92 -38.53 -18.22 -8.24
C SER A 92 -37.14 -17.80 -7.78
N ILE A 93 -36.64 -16.71 -8.34
CA ILE A 93 -35.42 -16.02 -7.93
C ILE A 93 -35.72 -14.51 -7.87
N PRO A 94 -35.22 -13.78 -6.85
CA PRO A 94 -35.29 -12.32 -6.84
C PRO A 94 -34.68 -11.73 -8.12
N ALA A 95 -35.37 -10.75 -8.72
CA ALA A 95 -34.94 -10.18 -10.00
C ALA A 95 -33.59 -9.46 -9.93
N TRP A 96 -33.24 -8.88 -8.77
CA TRP A 96 -31.94 -8.28 -8.53
C TRP A 96 -30.83 -9.34 -8.44
N GLU A 97 -31.11 -10.48 -7.80
CA GLU A 97 -30.14 -11.57 -7.60
C GLU A 97 -29.78 -12.18 -8.96
N LEU A 98 -30.78 -12.46 -9.80
CA LEU A 98 -30.56 -12.89 -11.18
C LEU A 98 -29.72 -11.89 -11.97
N ALA A 99 -30.00 -10.59 -11.85
CA ALA A 99 -29.28 -9.56 -12.58
C ALA A 99 -27.80 -9.44 -12.16
N VAL A 100 -27.49 -9.60 -10.86
CA VAL A 100 -26.10 -9.66 -10.38
C VAL A 100 -25.39 -10.92 -10.89
N ILE A 101 -26.07 -12.07 -10.88
CA ILE A 101 -25.52 -13.33 -11.41
C ILE A 101 -25.20 -13.21 -12.90
N GLU A 102 -26.11 -12.62 -13.69
CA GLU A 102 -25.91 -12.35 -15.11
C GLU A 102 -24.73 -11.40 -15.32
N ALA A 103 -24.69 -10.28 -14.59
CA ALA A 103 -23.59 -9.32 -14.66
C ALA A 103 -22.24 -9.98 -14.38
N GLN A 104 -22.16 -10.86 -13.36
CA GLN A 104 -20.92 -11.53 -12.98
C GLN A 104 -20.29 -12.34 -14.12
N THR A 105 -21.08 -12.86 -15.06
CA THR A 105 -20.56 -13.60 -16.21
C THR A 105 -19.71 -12.74 -17.14
N HIS A 106 -19.92 -11.42 -17.16
CA HIS A 106 -19.18 -10.48 -18.01
C HIS A 106 -17.74 -10.23 -17.54
N ARG A 107 -17.38 -10.61 -16.30
CA ARG A 107 -15.99 -10.58 -15.82
C ARG A 107 -15.12 -11.66 -16.47
N PHE A 108 -15.70 -12.63 -17.18
CA PHE A 108 -14.99 -13.79 -17.69
C PHE A 108 -15.20 -14.01 -19.19
N CYS A 109 -14.27 -14.74 -19.80
CA CYS A 109 -14.41 -15.26 -21.16
C CYS A 109 -13.82 -16.67 -21.25
N TRP A 110 -14.28 -17.45 -22.22
CA TRP A 110 -13.72 -18.76 -22.52
C TRP A 110 -13.42 -18.90 -24.02
N PRO A 111 -12.21 -19.39 -24.40
CA PRO A 111 -11.06 -19.72 -23.54
C PRO A 111 -10.53 -18.52 -22.75
N VAL A 112 -9.91 -18.76 -21.59
CA VAL A 112 -9.27 -17.69 -20.79
C VAL A 112 -8.26 -16.94 -21.65
N GLY A 113 -8.30 -15.61 -21.61
CA GLY A 113 -7.44 -14.74 -22.43
C GLY A 113 -7.90 -14.55 -23.88
N SER A 114 -9.03 -15.14 -24.29
CA SER A 114 -9.63 -14.89 -25.62
C SER A 114 -10.14 -13.45 -25.79
N LYS A 115 -10.26 -12.71 -24.68
CA LYS A 115 -10.66 -11.31 -24.66
C LYS A 115 -9.69 -10.49 -23.79
N PRO A 116 -9.30 -9.29 -24.23
CA PRO A 116 -8.51 -8.38 -23.41
C PRO A 116 -9.18 -8.07 -22.07
N MET A 117 -8.37 -7.98 -21.01
CA MET A 117 -8.84 -7.78 -19.65
C MET A 117 -9.54 -6.43 -19.45
N ASP A 118 -9.03 -5.37 -20.09
CA ASP A 118 -9.66 -4.05 -20.08
C ASP A 118 -11.08 -4.09 -20.70
N GLN A 119 -11.29 -4.93 -21.71
CA GLN A 119 -12.61 -5.13 -22.29
C GLN A 119 -13.54 -5.95 -21.38
N LEU A 120 -13.02 -6.88 -20.57
CA LEU A 120 -13.82 -7.56 -19.54
C LEU A 120 -14.29 -6.56 -18.46
N HIS A 121 -13.40 -5.67 -18.01
CA HIS A 121 -13.75 -4.63 -17.02
C HIS A 121 -14.81 -3.67 -17.58
N LYS A 122 -14.64 -3.19 -18.83
CA LYS A 122 -15.63 -2.33 -19.51
C LYS A 122 -17.00 -2.99 -19.64
N ASP A 123 -17.04 -4.26 -20.02
CA ASP A 123 -18.30 -4.99 -20.18
C ASP A 123 -19.00 -5.20 -18.83
N TYR A 124 -18.25 -5.58 -17.79
CA TYR A 124 -18.79 -5.74 -16.45
C TYR A 124 -19.32 -4.41 -15.88
N ALA A 125 -18.53 -3.33 -15.97
CA ALA A 125 -18.93 -2.00 -15.53
C ALA A 125 -20.22 -1.51 -16.21
N LYS A 126 -20.34 -1.77 -17.53
CA LYS A 126 -21.54 -1.43 -18.28
C LYS A 126 -22.77 -2.17 -17.75
N VAL A 127 -22.69 -3.49 -17.54
CA VAL A 127 -23.83 -4.27 -17.06
C VAL A 127 -24.15 -3.94 -15.60
N MET A 128 -23.14 -3.77 -14.75
CA MET A 128 -23.36 -3.36 -13.35
C MET A 128 -24.01 -1.98 -13.23
N ARG A 129 -23.75 -1.06 -14.16
CA ARG A 129 -24.48 0.20 -14.26
C ARG A 129 -25.97 0.01 -14.49
N GLU A 130 -26.35 -0.93 -15.37
CA GLU A 130 -27.75 -1.28 -15.62
C GLU A 130 -28.39 -1.91 -14.37
N VAL A 131 -27.65 -2.78 -13.67
CA VAL A 131 -28.09 -3.37 -12.39
C VAL A 131 -28.30 -2.28 -11.33
N TYR A 132 -27.34 -1.37 -11.14
CA TYR A 132 -27.42 -0.26 -10.20
C TYR A 132 -28.60 0.66 -10.48
N ASN A 133 -28.80 1.05 -11.74
CA ASN A 133 -29.91 1.92 -12.11
C ASN A 133 -31.29 1.29 -11.84
N LYS A 134 -31.39 -0.05 -11.90
CA LYS A 134 -32.65 -0.76 -11.73
C LYS A 134 -32.92 -1.20 -10.28
N TYR A 135 -31.87 -1.53 -9.53
CA TYR A 135 -31.99 -2.20 -8.23
C TYR A 135 -31.12 -1.57 -7.13
N GLY A 136 -30.25 -0.61 -7.44
CA GLY A 136 -29.29 -0.03 -6.49
C GLY A 136 -29.87 1.04 -5.55
N GLU A 137 -31.11 1.48 -5.77
CA GLU A 137 -31.75 2.43 -4.86
C GLU A 137 -31.91 1.81 -3.45
N ASN A 138 -31.25 2.40 -2.46
CA ASN A 138 -31.19 1.93 -1.07
C ASN A 138 -30.53 0.54 -0.87
N ASP A 139 -29.85 0.00 -1.87
CA ASP A 139 -29.11 -1.27 -1.78
C ASP A 139 -27.60 -1.00 -1.77
N THR A 140 -26.98 -1.15 -0.60
CA THR A 140 -25.57 -0.84 -0.36
C THR A 140 -24.62 -1.85 -1.01
N ASP A 141 -25.04 -3.10 -1.20
CA ASP A 141 -24.22 -4.14 -1.81
C ASP A 141 -24.20 -4.01 -3.34
N ILE A 142 -25.34 -3.72 -3.97
CA ILE A 142 -25.39 -3.40 -5.40
C ILE A 142 -24.62 -2.10 -5.68
N THR A 143 -24.76 -1.10 -4.80
CA THR A 143 -23.97 0.14 -4.87
C THR A 143 -22.48 -0.15 -4.77
N THR A 144 -22.07 -1.02 -3.85
CA THR A 144 -20.67 -1.47 -3.67
C THR A 144 -20.13 -2.14 -4.93
N LEU A 145 -20.84 -3.14 -5.46
CA LEU A 145 -20.41 -3.88 -6.65
C LEU A 145 -20.34 -2.97 -7.89
N PHE A 146 -21.25 -2.00 -8.00
CA PHE A 146 -21.21 -1.01 -9.07
C PHE A 146 -20.01 -0.07 -8.94
N ALA A 147 -19.76 0.50 -7.76
CA ALA A 147 -18.60 1.35 -7.53
C ALA A 147 -17.29 0.61 -7.83
N GLU A 148 -17.14 -0.62 -7.34
CA GLU A 148 -15.99 -1.47 -7.65
C GLU A 148 -15.84 -1.69 -9.15
N SER A 149 -16.93 -2.00 -9.85
CA SER A 149 -16.89 -2.23 -11.31
C SER A 149 -16.33 -1.03 -12.08
N LEU A 150 -16.59 0.19 -11.62
CA LEU A 150 -16.02 1.41 -12.19
C LEU A 150 -14.55 1.60 -11.80
N MET A 151 -14.19 1.33 -10.54
CA MET A 151 -12.79 1.41 -10.09
C MET A 151 -11.87 0.50 -10.91
N MET A 152 -12.37 -0.67 -11.33
CA MET A 152 -11.62 -1.60 -12.19
C MET A 152 -11.29 -1.08 -13.59
N LEU A 153 -11.86 0.06 -14.02
CA LEU A 153 -11.51 0.70 -15.28
C LEU A 153 -10.16 1.44 -15.20
N ALA A 154 -9.74 1.83 -13.99
CA ALA A 154 -8.48 2.54 -13.74
C ALA A 154 -7.88 2.15 -12.37
N PRO A 155 -7.53 0.86 -12.16
CA PRO A 155 -6.96 0.40 -10.90
C PRO A 155 -5.67 1.17 -10.60
N TRP A 156 -5.54 1.67 -9.37
CA TRP A 156 -4.42 2.52 -8.90
C TRP A 156 -4.21 3.84 -9.67
N ALA A 157 -5.17 4.25 -10.50
CA ALA A 157 -5.02 5.38 -11.42
C ALA A 157 -6.24 6.31 -11.43
N LEU A 158 -6.94 6.44 -10.29
CA LEU A 158 -8.09 7.35 -10.13
C LEU A 158 -7.66 8.82 -10.10
N TRP A 159 -6.49 9.12 -9.52
CA TRP A 159 -5.96 10.48 -9.40
C TRP A 159 -4.59 10.62 -10.07
N THR A 160 -4.27 11.80 -10.55
CA THR A 160 -2.89 12.14 -10.91
C THR A 160 -2.04 12.34 -9.64
N LYS A 161 -0.73 12.08 -9.75
CA LYS A 161 0.19 12.23 -8.61
C LYS A 161 0.41 13.70 -8.20
N PRO A 162 0.79 13.97 -6.94
CA PRO A 162 1.25 15.27 -6.47
C PRO A 162 2.33 15.90 -7.36
N PRO A 163 2.44 17.24 -7.42
CA PRO A 163 1.68 18.22 -6.63
C PRO A 163 0.35 18.66 -7.27
N ASN A 164 0.06 18.26 -8.51
CA ASN A 164 -1.13 18.70 -9.26
C ASN A 164 -2.14 17.55 -9.36
N ILE A 165 -2.80 17.26 -8.26
CA ILE A 165 -3.78 16.17 -8.15
C ILE A 165 -5.11 16.58 -8.81
N LYS A 166 -5.58 15.76 -9.75
CA LYS A 166 -6.87 15.88 -10.44
C LYS A 166 -7.36 14.48 -10.85
N PRO A 167 -8.65 14.29 -11.18
CA PRO A 167 -9.13 13.04 -11.75
C PRO A 167 -8.25 12.59 -12.94
N ALA A 168 -7.80 11.34 -12.90
CA ALA A 168 -7.01 10.70 -13.95
C ALA A 168 -7.86 9.77 -14.83
N ALA A 169 -8.95 9.23 -14.27
CA ALA A 169 -9.96 8.47 -15.01
C ALA A 169 -11.28 9.26 -15.15
N GLU A 170 -12.02 9.02 -16.24
CA GLU A 170 -13.31 9.68 -16.52
C GLU A 170 -14.34 9.38 -15.42
N GLU A 171 -14.31 8.17 -14.88
CA GLU A 171 -15.26 7.66 -13.90
C GLU A 171 -14.95 8.06 -12.45
N THR A 172 -13.81 8.72 -12.19
CA THR A 172 -13.32 9.02 -10.83
C THR A 172 -14.36 9.74 -9.98
N GLU A 173 -14.96 10.81 -10.52
CA GLU A 173 -15.95 11.61 -9.78
C GLU A 173 -17.25 10.84 -9.56
N GLU A 174 -17.64 9.98 -10.51
CA GLU A 174 -18.81 9.12 -10.38
C GLU A 174 -18.62 8.02 -9.34
N ILE A 175 -17.42 7.43 -9.28
CA ILE A 175 -17.04 6.45 -8.25
C ILE A 175 -17.23 7.07 -6.87
N VAL A 176 -16.63 8.24 -6.64
CA VAL A 176 -16.72 8.97 -5.36
C VAL A 176 -18.18 9.27 -5.01
N ALA A 177 -18.96 9.84 -5.94
CA ALA A 177 -20.36 10.17 -5.70
C ALA A 177 -21.23 8.93 -5.40
N THR A 178 -20.96 7.82 -6.08
CA THR A 178 -21.68 6.54 -5.87
C THR A 178 -21.40 5.99 -4.47
N LEU A 179 -20.13 6.02 -4.04
CA LEU A 179 -19.71 5.56 -2.71
C LEU A 179 -20.27 6.45 -1.60
N GLU A 180 -20.21 7.78 -1.75
CA GLU A 180 -20.77 8.73 -0.79
C GLU A 180 -22.27 8.51 -0.60
N LYS A 181 -23.03 8.34 -1.69
CA LYS A 181 -24.47 8.03 -1.63
C LYS A 181 -24.75 6.71 -0.89
N GLY A 182 -23.92 5.68 -1.08
CA GLY A 182 -24.05 4.42 -0.35
C GLY A 182 -23.79 4.60 1.15
N LEU A 183 -22.76 5.38 1.50
CA LEU A 183 -22.35 5.62 2.88
C LEU A 183 -23.37 6.49 3.65
N GLU A 184 -24.20 7.28 2.97
CA GLU A 184 -25.35 7.95 3.60
C GLU A 184 -26.38 6.95 4.15
N ILE A 185 -26.49 5.76 3.56
CA ILE A 185 -27.42 4.70 3.95
C ILE A 185 -26.80 3.79 5.02
N ASP A 186 -25.58 3.28 4.76
CA ASP A 186 -24.81 2.47 5.71
C ASP A 186 -23.36 2.98 5.80
N PRO A 187 -23.07 3.88 6.77
CA PRO A 187 -21.75 4.49 6.94
C PRO A 187 -20.62 3.50 7.26
N VAL A 188 -20.96 2.26 7.59
CA VAL A 188 -20.03 1.22 8.04
C VAL A 188 -20.10 -0.04 7.21
N HIS A 189 -20.75 0.03 6.03
CA HIS A 189 -20.77 -1.10 5.10
C HIS A 189 -19.33 -1.43 4.67
N PRO A 190 -18.89 -2.70 4.76
CA PRO A 190 -17.48 -3.05 4.61
C PRO A 190 -16.95 -2.70 3.22
N GLY A 191 -17.70 -3.02 2.15
CA GLY A 191 -17.30 -2.71 0.78
C GLY A 191 -17.29 -1.21 0.47
N LEU A 192 -18.39 -0.48 0.71
CA LEU A 192 -18.45 0.98 0.56
C LEU A 192 -17.34 1.70 1.33
N ALA A 193 -17.12 1.37 2.61
CA ALA A 193 -16.10 2.04 3.42
C ALA A 193 -14.69 1.77 2.89
N HIS A 194 -14.39 0.51 2.56
CA HIS A 194 -13.12 0.11 1.97
C HIS A 194 -12.86 0.84 0.64
N PHE A 195 -13.80 0.74 -0.31
CA PHE A 195 -13.64 1.32 -1.64
C PHE A 195 -13.66 2.85 -1.62
N TYR A 196 -14.37 3.49 -0.68
CA TYR A 196 -14.30 4.94 -0.49
C TYR A 196 -12.92 5.38 -0.01
N ILE A 197 -12.31 4.64 0.91
CA ILE A 197 -10.93 4.93 1.33
C ILE A 197 -9.97 4.85 0.13
N HIS A 198 -10.03 3.77 -0.67
CA HIS A 198 -9.22 3.64 -1.89
C HIS A 198 -9.56 4.67 -2.98
N ALA A 199 -10.80 5.16 -3.04
CA ALA A 199 -11.17 6.22 -3.96
C ALA A 199 -10.68 7.60 -3.50
N MET A 200 -10.44 7.77 -2.20
CA MET A 200 -10.10 9.07 -1.59
C MET A 200 -8.62 9.19 -1.20
N GLU A 201 -7.87 8.09 -1.08
CA GLU A 201 -6.41 8.10 -1.05
C GLU A 201 -5.86 8.83 -2.30
N LEU A 202 -4.77 9.57 -2.13
CA LEU A 202 -4.19 10.46 -3.17
C LEU A 202 -5.15 11.55 -3.71
N SER A 203 -6.41 11.63 -3.29
CA SER A 203 -7.35 12.64 -3.81
C SER A 203 -6.94 14.06 -3.40
N PRO A 204 -7.52 15.12 -4.00
CA PRO A 204 -7.28 16.50 -3.56
C PRO A 204 -7.80 16.80 -2.14
N THR A 205 -8.72 15.99 -1.62
CA THR A 205 -9.38 16.20 -0.31
C THR A 205 -9.50 14.87 0.46
N PRO A 206 -8.38 14.20 0.80
CA PRO A 206 -8.42 12.90 1.46
C PRO A 206 -9.09 13.00 2.84
N GLU A 207 -9.04 14.16 3.49
CA GLU A 207 -9.70 14.41 4.78
C GLU A 207 -11.23 14.20 4.77
N LYS A 208 -11.89 14.21 3.61
CA LYS A 208 -13.32 13.88 3.51
C LYS A 208 -13.63 12.44 3.92
N ALA A 209 -12.67 11.53 3.78
CA ALA A 209 -12.83 10.13 4.16
C ALA A 209 -12.60 9.85 5.65
N LEU A 210 -12.11 10.82 6.43
CA LEU A 210 -11.85 10.66 7.86
C LEU A 210 -13.06 10.11 8.66
N PRO A 211 -14.30 10.62 8.49
CA PRO A 211 -15.44 10.08 9.22
C PRO A 211 -15.69 8.58 8.93
N THR A 212 -15.55 8.17 7.67
CA THR A 212 -15.69 6.76 7.26
C THR A 212 -14.54 5.92 7.82
N SER A 213 -13.29 6.42 7.71
CA SER A 213 -12.11 5.77 8.27
C SER A 213 -12.25 5.54 9.77
N ASP A 214 -12.68 6.54 10.53
CA ASP A 214 -12.83 6.45 11.98
C ASP A 214 -13.89 5.46 12.41
N LEU A 215 -15.00 5.37 11.67
CA LEU A 215 -16.07 4.39 11.93
C LEU A 215 -15.65 2.95 11.58
N LEU A 216 -14.66 2.76 10.70
CA LEU A 216 -14.21 1.44 10.26
C LEU A 216 -13.22 0.79 11.26
N ARG A 217 -12.44 1.59 12.00
CA ARG A 217 -11.26 1.17 12.80
C ARG A 217 -11.46 -0.04 13.72
N ASP A 218 -12.66 -0.25 14.24
CA ASP A 218 -12.97 -1.35 15.17
C ASP A 218 -14.20 -2.18 14.75
N LYS A 219 -14.77 -1.89 13.57
CA LYS A 219 -16.06 -2.44 13.14
C LYS A 219 -15.98 -3.93 12.85
N TYR A 220 -14.90 -4.36 12.19
CA TYR A 220 -14.68 -5.72 11.70
C TYR A 220 -13.38 -6.29 12.26
N PRO A 221 -13.33 -6.63 13.57
CA PRO A 221 -12.10 -6.97 14.28
C PRO A 221 -11.37 -8.24 13.81
N ASP A 222 -11.98 -9.02 12.91
CA ASP A 222 -11.38 -10.23 12.33
C ASP A 222 -11.05 -10.11 10.83
N GLN A 223 -11.18 -8.89 10.29
CA GLN A 223 -10.81 -8.52 8.93
C GLN A 223 -9.57 -7.63 8.98
N GLY A 224 -8.37 -8.24 8.97
CA GLY A 224 -7.11 -7.52 9.11
C GLY A 224 -6.97 -6.38 8.09
N HIS A 225 -7.29 -6.64 6.82
CA HIS A 225 -7.27 -5.60 5.79
C HIS A 225 -8.27 -4.46 6.08
N LEU A 226 -9.54 -4.75 6.39
CA LEU A 226 -10.50 -3.67 6.73
C LEU A 226 -10.06 -2.85 7.95
N LEU A 227 -9.45 -3.50 8.95
CA LEU A 227 -8.88 -2.80 10.10
C LEU A 227 -7.73 -1.88 9.70
N HIS A 228 -6.94 -2.24 8.68
CA HIS A 228 -5.80 -1.47 8.23
C HIS A 228 -6.20 -0.27 7.36
N MET A 229 -7.28 -0.38 6.57
CA MET A 229 -7.69 0.61 5.58
C MET A 229 -7.67 2.07 6.05
N PRO A 230 -8.14 2.44 7.26
CA PRO A 230 -8.09 3.82 7.75
C PRO A 230 -6.70 4.47 7.63
N SER A 231 -5.63 3.67 7.73
CA SER A 231 -4.25 4.15 7.65
C SER A 231 -3.87 4.78 6.31
N HIS A 232 -4.53 4.39 5.20
CA HIS A 232 -4.34 5.03 3.90
C HIS A 232 -4.67 6.53 3.97
N ILE A 233 -5.82 6.89 4.55
CA ILE A 233 -6.21 8.30 4.74
C ILE A 233 -5.32 8.98 5.79
N ASP A 234 -5.05 8.29 6.90
CA ASP A 234 -4.26 8.83 8.01
C ASP A 234 -2.88 9.32 7.55
N MET A 235 -2.22 8.58 6.65
CA MET A 235 -0.91 8.97 6.10
C MET A 235 -0.97 10.29 5.31
N TRP A 236 -2.01 10.51 4.50
CA TRP A 236 -2.18 11.74 3.71
C TRP A 236 -2.55 12.96 4.53
N VAL A 237 -3.30 12.76 5.61
CA VAL A 237 -3.74 13.85 6.49
C VAL A 237 -2.78 14.13 7.64
N GLY A 238 -1.69 13.36 7.75
CA GLY A 238 -0.65 13.55 8.76
C GLY A 238 -1.01 13.01 10.13
N GLN A 239 -1.89 12.01 10.21
CA GLN A 239 -2.31 11.29 11.42
C GLN A 239 -1.48 10.01 11.60
N TYR A 240 -0.14 10.16 11.62
CA TYR A 240 0.78 9.01 11.63
C TYR A 240 0.62 8.09 12.85
N LYS A 241 0.23 8.65 14.01
CA LYS A 241 -0.06 7.84 15.21
C LYS A 241 -1.24 6.91 14.96
N GLU A 242 -2.31 7.43 14.38
CA GLU A 242 -3.54 6.68 14.08
C GLU A 242 -3.24 5.57 13.06
N ALA A 243 -2.43 5.87 12.04
CA ALA A 243 -1.94 4.88 11.09
C ALA A 243 -1.17 3.73 11.79
N ILE A 244 -0.29 4.03 12.75
CA ILE A 244 0.45 3.00 13.51
C ILE A 244 -0.52 2.10 14.30
N GLU A 245 -1.47 2.69 15.03
CA GLU A 245 -2.38 1.93 15.91
C GLU A 245 -3.36 1.03 15.12
N THR A 246 -3.89 1.55 14.02
CA THR A 246 -4.76 0.81 13.09
C THR A 246 -4.02 -0.39 12.49
N ASN A 247 -2.76 -0.23 12.06
CA ASN A 247 -1.98 -1.36 11.54
C ASN A 247 -1.55 -2.35 12.62
N LYS A 248 -1.31 -1.91 13.86
CA LYS A 248 -1.12 -2.84 15.00
C LYS A 248 -2.34 -3.73 15.21
N ALA A 249 -3.55 -3.17 15.17
CA ALA A 249 -4.78 -3.94 15.31
C ALA A 249 -4.95 -4.94 14.15
N ALA A 250 -4.65 -4.52 12.91
CA ALA A 250 -4.67 -5.37 11.73
C ALA A 250 -3.68 -6.55 11.84
N ILE A 251 -2.44 -6.30 12.28
CA ILE A 251 -1.42 -7.33 12.52
C ILE A 251 -1.91 -8.36 13.54
N VAL A 252 -2.47 -7.92 14.67
CA VAL A 252 -3.01 -8.84 15.70
C VAL A 252 -4.15 -9.71 15.15
N SER A 253 -5.07 -9.11 14.38
CA SER A 253 -6.15 -9.86 13.71
C SER A 253 -5.60 -10.92 12.77
N ASP A 254 -4.60 -10.58 11.96
CA ASP A 254 -4.04 -11.49 10.96
C ASP A 254 -3.13 -12.58 11.56
N GLU A 255 -2.45 -12.30 12.67
CA GLU A 255 -1.75 -13.31 13.45
C GLU A 255 -2.74 -14.33 14.03
N ALA A 256 -3.88 -13.88 14.57
CA ALA A 256 -4.95 -14.76 15.04
C ALA A 256 -5.55 -15.58 13.88
N TYR A 257 -5.71 -14.99 12.70
CA TYR A 257 -6.16 -15.72 11.51
C TYR A 257 -5.17 -16.83 11.13
N LYS A 258 -3.88 -16.51 10.98
CA LYS A 258 -2.88 -17.49 10.52
C LYS A 258 -2.62 -18.59 11.55
N ALA A 259 -2.72 -18.29 12.85
CA ALA A 259 -2.57 -19.28 13.91
C ALA A 259 -3.62 -20.41 13.87
N ASN A 260 -4.77 -20.18 13.22
CA ASN A 260 -5.88 -21.12 13.12
C ASN A 260 -6.02 -21.78 11.73
N ARG A 261 -5.01 -21.62 10.87
CA ARG A 261 -4.99 -22.11 9.48
C ARG A 261 -3.88 -23.15 9.29
N GLU A 262 -4.03 -24.02 8.30
CA GLU A 262 -2.93 -24.88 7.83
C GLU A 262 -1.77 -23.99 7.32
N ALA A 263 -0.55 -24.52 7.34
CA ALA A 263 0.68 -23.77 7.02
C ALA A 263 0.83 -23.40 5.53
N GLU A 264 -0.26 -23.36 4.77
CA GLU A 264 -0.25 -23.00 3.36
C GLU A 264 0.07 -21.52 3.18
N ILE A 265 0.83 -21.21 2.13
CA ILE A 265 1.16 -19.84 1.73
C ILE A 265 0.06 -19.38 0.77
N GLU A 266 -0.60 -18.29 1.14
CA GLU A 266 -1.79 -17.77 0.44
C GLU A 266 -1.46 -16.40 -0.17
N MET A 267 -2.23 -15.99 -1.18
CA MET A 267 -2.09 -14.63 -1.71
C MET A 267 -2.39 -13.57 -0.63
N TYR A 268 -3.26 -13.90 0.34
CA TYR A 268 -3.53 -13.05 1.50
C TYR A 268 -2.30 -12.74 2.36
N ASP A 269 -1.21 -13.53 2.26
CA ASP A 269 0.04 -13.21 2.96
C ASP A 269 0.65 -11.88 2.47
N MET A 270 0.31 -11.39 1.27
CA MET A 270 0.63 -10.02 0.79
C MET A 270 -0.04 -8.94 1.64
N TYR A 271 -1.34 -9.09 1.96
CA TYR A 271 -2.05 -8.12 2.80
C TYR A 271 -1.54 -8.15 4.24
N ARG A 272 -1.14 -9.33 4.74
CA ARG A 272 -0.52 -9.45 6.06
C ARG A 272 0.81 -8.69 6.14
N ILE A 273 1.66 -8.82 5.12
CA ILE A 273 2.94 -8.09 5.11
C ILE A 273 2.74 -6.60 4.86
N HIS A 274 1.70 -6.22 4.13
CA HIS A 274 1.29 -4.83 3.90
C HIS A 274 1.02 -4.08 5.21
N ASN A 275 0.32 -4.72 6.16
CA ASN A 275 0.06 -4.13 7.49
C ASN A 275 1.37 -3.81 8.24
N TYR A 276 2.36 -4.71 8.15
CA TYR A 276 3.69 -4.46 8.71
C TYR A 276 4.40 -3.32 7.98
N HIS A 277 4.35 -3.29 6.64
CA HIS A 277 4.98 -2.24 5.84
C HIS A 277 4.43 -0.85 6.21
N PHE A 278 3.11 -0.71 6.30
CA PHE A 278 2.44 0.51 6.74
C PHE A 278 2.85 0.93 8.16
N ALA A 279 2.84 -0.02 9.11
CA ALA A 279 3.25 0.28 10.49
C ALA A 279 4.70 0.79 10.57
N VAL A 280 5.61 0.19 9.79
CA VAL A 280 7.00 0.66 9.68
C VAL A 280 7.06 2.06 9.08
N TRP A 281 6.37 2.30 7.96
CA TRP A 281 6.36 3.59 7.27
C TRP A 281 5.82 4.71 8.15
N ALA A 282 4.65 4.51 8.78
CA ALA A 282 4.05 5.47 9.68
C ALA A 282 4.95 5.76 10.90
N ALA A 283 5.55 4.72 11.49
CA ALA A 283 6.50 4.89 12.61
C ALA A 283 7.77 5.66 12.22
N MET A 284 8.26 5.51 10.98
CA MET A 284 9.36 6.31 10.46
C MET A 284 8.98 7.79 10.31
N PHE A 285 7.74 8.09 9.89
CA PHE A 285 7.23 9.46 9.80
C PHE A 285 6.97 10.08 11.19
N ASP A 286 6.52 9.29 12.17
CA ASP A 286 6.24 9.73 13.55
C ASP A 286 7.50 9.76 14.45
N GLY A 287 8.67 9.41 13.91
CA GLY A 287 9.94 9.43 14.66
C GLY A 287 10.07 8.31 15.71
N GLN A 288 9.31 7.22 15.59
CA GLN A 288 9.32 6.09 16.52
C GLN A 288 10.22 4.95 16.02
N TYR A 289 11.52 5.04 16.28
CA TYR A 289 12.51 4.02 15.91
C TYR A 289 12.21 2.65 16.51
N THR A 290 11.84 2.60 17.79
CA THR A 290 11.55 1.34 18.49
C THR A 290 10.37 0.63 17.84
N ALA A 291 9.28 1.35 17.56
CA ALA A 291 8.12 0.79 16.87
C ALA A 291 8.46 0.36 15.43
N ALA A 292 9.17 1.20 14.67
CA ALA A 292 9.58 0.87 13.30
C ALA A 292 10.48 -0.38 13.23
N MET A 293 11.42 -0.54 14.17
CA MET A 293 12.27 -1.73 14.26
C MET A 293 11.52 -2.97 14.76
N GLU A 294 10.55 -2.81 15.66
CA GLU A 294 9.72 -3.91 16.13
C GLU A 294 8.85 -4.49 15.00
N HIS A 295 8.16 -3.62 14.27
CA HIS A 295 7.32 -4.02 13.14
C HIS A 295 8.15 -4.57 11.97
N SER A 296 9.34 -4.02 11.66
CA SER A 296 10.20 -4.58 10.63
C SER A 296 10.72 -5.97 10.98
N LYS A 297 11.01 -6.25 12.26
CA LYS A 297 11.32 -7.62 12.74
C LYS A 297 10.11 -8.55 12.68
N GLY A 298 8.90 -8.02 12.85
CA GLY A 298 7.65 -8.77 12.66
C GLY A 298 7.48 -9.22 11.20
N ALA A 299 7.69 -8.29 10.27
CA ALA A 299 7.79 -8.58 8.84
C ALA A 299 8.83 -9.68 8.54
N GLU A 300 10.06 -9.57 9.07
CA GLU A 300 11.10 -10.60 8.88
C GLU A 300 10.67 -12.00 9.38
N ARG A 301 9.91 -12.08 10.49
CA ARG A 301 9.39 -13.36 11.00
C ARG A 301 8.33 -13.95 10.08
N GLN A 302 7.47 -13.12 9.49
CA GLN A 302 6.47 -13.57 8.53
C GLN A 302 7.12 -14.03 7.21
N LEU A 303 8.19 -13.35 6.78
CA LEU A 303 8.89 -13.59 5.51
C LEU A 303 9.99 -14.65 5.61
N GLY A 304 9.75 -15.72 6.37
CA GLY A 304 10.69 -16.84 6.48
C GLY A 304 11.08 -17.42 5.12
N PHE A 305 12.12 -18.28 5.11
CA PHE A 305 12.67 -18.89 3.89
C PHE A 305 11.59 -19.48 2.96
N ASP A 306 10.65 -20.24 3.53
CA ASP A 306 9.56 -20.87 2.78
C ASP A 306 8.69 -19.84 2.06
N VAL A 307 8.42 -18.69 2.68
CA VAL A 307 7.62 -17.60 2.09
C VAL A 307 8.35 -16.92 0.96
N VAL A 308 9.63 -16.56 1.13
CA VAL A 308 10.39 -15.83 0.09
C VAL A 308 10.81 -16.72 -1.08
N THR A 309 10.73 -18.04 -0.94
CA THR A 309 10.96 -19.01 -2.01
C THR A 309 9.68 -19.62 -2.57
N ALA A 310 8.52 -19.22 -2.04
CA ALA A 310 7.24 -19.82 -2.36
C ALA A 310 6.85 -19.68 -3.84
N THR A 311 6.23 -20.73 -4.37
CA THR A 311 5.46 -20.67 -5.61
C THR A 311 3.98 -20.80 -5.29
N VAL A 312 3.15 -20.02 -6.00
CA VAL A 312 1.69 -20.10 -5.93
C VAL A 312 1.20 -20.30 -7.35
N ASP A 313 0.36 -21.31 -7.58
CA ASP A 313 -0.18 -21.68 -8.89
C ASP A 313 0.88 -21.84 -10.00
N GLY A 314 2.06 -22.34 -9.63
CA GLY A 314 3.18 -22.56 -10.54
C GLY A 314 4.00 -21.31 -10.90
N ALA A 315 3.64 -20.15 -10.36
CA ALA A 315 4.38 -18.90 -10.52
C ALA A 315 5.27 -18.58 -9.30
N SER A 316 6.39 -17.88 -9.52
CA SER A 316 7.30 -17.44 -8.46
C SER A 316 6.68 -16.31 -7.64
N PHE A 317 5.91 -16.63 -6.62
CA PHE A 317 5.19 -15.65 -5.80
C PHE A 317 6.10 -15.00 -4.76
N GLY A 318 6.72 -15.82 -3.91
CA GLY A 318 7.60 -15.37 -2.83
C GLY A 318 8.76 -14.51 -3.32
N PRO A 319 9.52 -14.96 -4.34
CA PRO A 319 10.62 -14.19 -4.86
C PRO A 319 10.15 -12.83 -5.40
N ILE A 320 9.10 -12.82 -6.23
CA ILE A 320 8.67 -11.62 -6.94
C ILE A 320 8.02 -10.61 -6.00
N TRP A 321 7.11 -11.04 -5.13
CA TRP A 321 6.21 -10.16 -4.41
C TRP A 321 6.52 -10.00 -2.92
N MET A 322 7.21 -10.96 -2.29
CA MET A 322 7.42 -10.98 -0.85
C MET A 322 8.84 -10.58 -0.42
N GLU A 323 9.86 -10.95 -1.19
CA GLU A 323 11.26 -10.80 -0.77
C GLU A 323 11.68 -9.35 -0.48
N ALA A 324 11.19 -8.38 -1.24
CA ALA A 324 11.59 -6.98 -1.10
C ALA A 324 11.28 -6.41 0.30
N PHE A 325 10.26 -6.91 0.99
CA PHE A 325 9.91 -6.49 2.36
C PHE A 325 10.93 -6.92 3.42
N LEU A 326 11.86 -7.85 3.12
CA LEU A 326 13.00 -8.12 4.00
C LEU A 326 13.99 -6.94 4.07
N SER A 327 13.84 -5.94 3.19
CA SER A 327 14.65 -4.73 3.21
C SER A 327 14.22 -3.70 4.28
N LEU A 328 13.02 -3.83 4.86
CA LEU A 328 12.45 -2.84 5.80
C LEU A 328 13.41 -2.43 6.94
N PRO A 329 14.10 -3.37 7.64
CA PRO A 329 15.03 -2.99 8.70
C PRO A 329 16.15 -2.05 8.22
N TRP A 330 16.65 -2.21 6.99
CA TRP A 330 17.69 -1.35 6.45
C TRP A 330 17.20 0.08 6.24
N HIS A 331 15.97 0.25 5.75
CA HIS A 331 15.34 1.57 5.63
C HIS A 331 15.16 2.25 6.99
N VAL A 332 14.71 1.50 8.01
CA VAL A 332 14.56 2.03 9.37
C VAL A 332 15.92 2.49 9.91
N LEU A 333 16.97 1.66 9.78
CA LEU A 333 18.30 2.03 10.27
C LEU A 333 18.85 3.28 9.59
N VAL A 334 18.62 3.45 8.27
CA VAL A 334 19.04 4.65 7.53
C VAL A 334 18.28 5.89 8.01
N ARG A 335 16.94 5.83 8.09
CA ARG A 335 16.08 6.93 8.56
C ARG A 335 16.46 7.45 9.93
N PHE A 336 16.87 6.56 10.83
CA PHE A 336 17.24 6.86 12.21
C PHE A 336 18.76 6.91 12.43
N GLY A 337 19.55 6.97 11.36
CA GLY A 337 20.99 7.24 11.41
C GLY A 337 21.79 6.24 12.25
N LYS A 338 21.38 4.97 12.26
CA LYS A 338 22.04 3.89 12.98
C LYS A 338 23.23 3.35 12.18
N TRP A 339 24.15 4.25 11.81
CA TRP A 339 25.22 3.99 10.83
C TRP A 339 26.11 2.81 11.20
N GLN A 340 26.53 2.74 12.46
CA GLN A 340 27.37 1.63 12.92
C GLN A 340 26.59 0.31 12.95
N GLU A 341 25.32 0.33 13.33
CA GLU A 341 24.44 -0.86 13.30
C GLU A 341 24.25 -1.38 11.87
N ILE A 342 24.17 -0.50 10.86
CA ILE A 342 24.12 -0.88 9.44
C ILE A 342 25.40 -1.62 9.01
N ILE A 343 26.56 -1.11 9.41
CA ILE A 343 27.85 -1.72 9.09
C ILE A 343 27.95 -3.11 9.74
N ASP A 344 27.54 -3.21 11.01
CA ASP A 344 27.64 -4.43 11.80
C ASP A 344 26.54 -5.45 11.48
N ARG A 345 25.43 -5.03 10.86
CA ARG A 345 24.31 -5.90 10.51
C ARG A 345 24.76 -6.98 9.51
N PRO A 346 24.50 -8.27 9.81
CA PRO A 346 24.81 -9.35 8.87
C PRO A 346 23.92 -9.26 7.64
N MET A 347 24.51 -9.57 6.47
CA MET A 347 23.76 -9.74 5.23
C MET A 347 23.33 -11.19 5.04
N TYR A 348 22.24 -11.40 4.33
CA TYR A 348 21.86 -12.73 3.85
C TYR A 348 22.96 -13.29 2.93
N LYS A 349 23.23 -14.60 3.08
CA LYS A 349 24.33 -15.26 2.35
C LYS A 349 23.98 -15.53 0.89
N ASP A 350 22.74 -15.94 0.62
CA ASP A 350 22.26 -16.28 -0.72
C ASP A 350 21.76 -15.03 -1.45
N LYS A 351 22.60 -14.47 -2.32
CA LYS A 351 22.29 -13.22 -3.01
C LYS A 351 21.26 -13.38 -4.14
N ASP A 352 20.94 -14.61 -4.53
CA ASP A 352 19.94 -14.87 -5.57
C ASP A 352 18.56 -14.98 -4.95
N ILE A 353 18.43 -15.64 -3.80
CA ILE A 353 17.17 -15.67 -3.05
C ILE A 353 16.82 -14.26 -2.58
N TYR A 354 17.78 -13.56 -1.96
CA TYR A 354 17.59 -12.24 -1.32
C TYR A 354 18.13 -11.09 -2.20
N ALA A 355 17.86 -11.13 -3.50
CA ALA A 355 18.46 -10.21 -4.47
C ALA A 355 18.12 -8.74 -4.21
N GLY A 356 16.85 -8.42 -3.96
CA GLY A 356 16.41 -7.05 -3.67
C GLY A 356 16.99 -6.55 -2.36
N THR A 357 16.90 -7.36 -1.30
CA THR A 357 17.42 -7.03 0.04
C THR A 357 18.93 -6.84 0.04
N THR A 358 19.66 -7.64 -0.75
CA THR A 358 21.12 -7.50 -0.92
C THR A 358 21.48 -6.14 -1.50
N ALA A 359 20.75 -5.67 -2.52
CA ALA A 359 20.97 -4.36 -3.10
C ALA A 359 20.68 -3.23 -2.08
N VAL A 360 19.57 -3.30 -1.34
CA VAL A 360 19.25 -2.30 -0.29
C VAL A 360 20.31 -2.30 0.82
N ALA A 361 20.83 -3.47 1.22
CA ALA A 361 21.88 -3.58 2.23
C ALA A 361 23.20 -2.91 1.79
N CYS A 362 23.64 -3.14 0.55
CA CYS A 362 24.79 -2.44 -0.02
C CYS A 362 24.55 -0.93 -0.09
N TYR A 363 23.33 -0.51 -0.44
CA TYR A 363 22.94 0.90 -0.43
C TYR A 363 23.10 1.54 0.95
N ALA A 364 22.50 0.92 1.97
CA ALA A 364 22.54 1.43 3.34
C ALA A 364 23.98 1.52 3.87
N ARG A 365 24.81 0.49 3.58
CA ARG A 365 26.22 0.47 4.00
C ARG A 365 27.05 1.54 3.31
N ALA A 366 26.85 1.79 2.02
CA ALA A 366 27.56 2.85 1.30
C ALA A 366 27.29 4.22 1.95
N ILE A 367 26.03 4.51 2.29
CA ILE A 367 25.66 5.73 3.02
C ILE A 367 26.30 5.75 4.40
N ALA A 368 26.18 4.67 5.18
CA ALA A 368 26.75 4.61 6.52
C ALA A 368 28.27 4.86 6.54
N PHE A 369 29.01 4.26 5.60
CA PHE A 369 30.44 4.52 5.46
C PHE A 369 30.73 5.97 5.04
N ALA A 370 29.97 6.53 4.10
CA ALA A 370 30.15 7.91 3.65
C ALA A 370 29.94 8.91 4.80
N VAL A 371 28.84 8.78 5.53
CA VAL A 371 28.49 9.62 6.69
C VAL A 371 29.55 9.54 7.79
N LEU A 372 30.16 8.37 7.99
CA LEU A 372 31.23 8.17 8.97
C LEU A 372 32.63 8.59 8.46
N GLY A 373 32.72 9.23 7.29
CA GLY A 373 33.99 9.71 6.72
C GLY A 373 34.89 8.61 6.16
N LYS A 374 34.35 7.42 5.92
CA LYS A 374 35.06 6.24 5.38
C LYS A 374 34.84 6.12 3.88
N ALA A 375 35.36 7.09 3.13
CA ALA A 375 35.07 7.26 1.71
C ALA A 375 35.48 6.04 0.84
N ASN A 376 36.59 5.38 1.17
CA ASN A 376 37.04 4.20 0.40
C ASN A 376 36.08 3.02 0.58
N GLU A 377 35.64 2.76 1.80
CA GLU A 377 34.67 1.72 2.11
C GLU A 377 33.29 2.03 1.53
N ALA A 378 32.90 3.32 1.49
CA ALA A 378 31.69 3.76 0.80
C ALA A 378 31.75 3.47 -0.70
N ASP A 379 32.90 3.71 -1.35
CA ASP A 379 33.11 3.40 -2.76
C ASP A 379 33.10 1.88 -3.04
N VAL A 380 33.60 1.07 -2.10
CA VAL A 380 33.50 -0.41 -2.19
C VAL A 380 32.05 -0.86 -2.14
N GLU A 381 31.24 -0.37 -1.18
CA GLU A 381 29.84 -0.76 -1.10
C GLU A 381 28.98 -0.19 -2.24
N ARG A 382 29.34 0.99 -2.76
CA ARG A 382 28.79 1.51 -4.02
C ARG A 382 29.04 0.55 -5.18
N ALA A 383 30.26 0.00 -5.32
CA ALA A 383 30.56 -0.99 -6.35
C ALA A 383 29.80 -2.32 -6.13
N ASN A 384 29.62 -2.74 -4.88
CA ASN A 384 28.82 -3.91 -4.53
C ASN A 384 27.34 -3.70 -4.87
N PHE A 385 26.79 -2.51 -4.62
CA PHE A 385 25.43 -2.13 -5.03
C PHE A 385 25.23 -2.30 -6.54
N TYR A 386 26.15 -1.76 -7.35
CA TYR A 386 26.12 -1.94 -8.80
C TYR A 386 26.29 -3.39 -9.26
N THR A 387 27.00 -4.21 -8.48
CA THR A 387 27.06 -5.66 -8.72
C THR A 387 25.73 -6.32 -8.44
N ALA A 388 25.05 -5.94 -7.35
CA ALA A 388 23.74 -6.46 -6.97
C ALA A 388 22.66 -6.09 -8.00
N LEU A 389 22.69 -4.87 -8.57
CA LEU A 389 21.77 -4.46 -9.64
C LEU A 389 21.90 -5.30 -10.92
N LYS A 390 23.07 -5.92 -11.15
CA LYS A 390 23.32 -6.80 -12.29
C LYS A 390 22.93 -8.26 -12.02
N ASN A 391 22.45 -8.58 -10.81
CA ASN A 391 22.01 -9.93 -10.50
C ASN A 391 20.73 -10.25 -11.29
N LYS A 392 20.76 -11.32 -12.09
CA LYS A 392 19.59 -11.78 -12.85
C LYS A 392 18.42 -12.17 -11.96
N ALA A 393 18.66 -12.63 -10.73
CA ALA A 393 17.60 -12.96 -9.78
C ALA A 393 16.77 -11.73 -9.33
N LEU A 394 17.23 -10.51 -9.65
CA LEU A 394 16.48 -9.27 -9.43
C LEU A 394 15.40 -9.03 -10.49
N GLU A 395 15.47 -9.72 -11.64
CA GLU A 395 14.50 -9.57 -12.73
C GLU A 395 13.08 -9.89 -12.25
N GLY A 396 12.16 -8.98 -12.53
CA GLY A 396 10.75 -9.13 -12.18
C GLY A 396 10.42 -8.89 -10.70
N ARG A 397 11.39 -8.76 -9.79
CA ARG A 397 11.15 -8.44 -8.36
C ARG A 397 10.37 -7.14 -8.21
N ARG A 398 9.41 -7.13 -7.28
CA ARG A 398 8.49 -6.03 -7.02
C ARG A 398 8.53 -5.64 -5.54
N LEU A 399 8.27 -4.36 -5.29
CA LEU A 399 7.74 -3.88 -4.03
C LEU A 399 6.36 -3.32 -4.38
N PHE A 400 5.31 -4.12 -4.13
CA PHE A 400 3.95 -3.84 -4.59
C PHE A 400 3.91 -3.41 -6.07
N ASN A 401 3.43 -2.20 -6.38
CA ASN A 401 3.24 -1.73 -7.76
C ASN A 401 4.57 -1.37 -8.44
N ASN A 402 5.64 -1.17 -7.67
CA ASN A 402 6.91 -0.70 -8.17
C ASN A 402 7.87 -1.86 -8.49
N PRO A 403 8.54 -1.85 -9.66
CA PRO A 403 9.67 -2.76 -9.87
C PRO A 403 10.79 -2.43 -8.88
N MET A 404 11.52 -3.44 -8.41
CA MET A 404 12.70 -3.18 -7.60
C MET A 404 13.79 -2.48 -8.42
N HIS A 405 13.95 -2.81 -9.70
CA HIS A 405 14.91 -2.17 -10.58
C HIS A 405 14.42 -2.18 -12.03
N ASP A 406 14.50 -1.04 -12.72
CA ASP A 406 14.32 -0.93 -14.17
C ASP A 406 15.55 -0.24 -14.79
N PRO A 407 16.46 -0.99 -15.43
CA PRO A 407 17.69 -0.43 -15.98
C PRO A 407 17.45 0.50 -17.17
N VAL A 408 16.26 0.50 -17.78
CA VAL A 408 15.91 1.31 -18.95
C VAL A 408 15.12 2.55 -18.54
N ALA A 409 13.97 2.36 -17.88
CA ALA A 409 13.09 3.47 -17.51
C ALA A 409 13.52 4.20 -16.24
N LYS A 410 14.37 3.58 -15.41
CA LYS A 410 14.89 4.17 -14.16
C LYS A 410 13.78 4.60 -13.18
N ASN A 411 12.71 3.82 -13.14
CA ASN A 411 11.52 4.05 -12.32
C ASN A 411 11.30 2.95 -11.27
N GLY A 412 12.34 2.21 -10.88
CA GLY A 412 12.29 1.24 -9.79
C GLY A 412 12.76 1.81 -8.45
N VAL A 413 12.43 1.10 -7.37
CA VAL A 413 12.79 1.48 -5.99
C VAL A 413 14.32 1.61 -5.83
N LEU A 414 15.10 0.68 -6.38
CA LEU A 414 16.55 0.71 -6.33
C LEU A 414 17.15 1.76 -7.29
N ASP A 415 16.40 2.27 -8.26
CA ASP A 415 16.85 3.39 -9.10
C ASP A 415 16.75 4.72 -8.34
N VAL A 416 15.82 4.86 -7.40
CA VAL A 416 15.84 5.95 -6.41
C VAL A 416 17.03 5.78 -5.47
N ALA A 417 17.23 4.57 -4.94
CA ALA A 417 18.36 4.24 -4.07
C ALA A 417 19.73 4.56 -4.73
N GLU A 418 19.89 4.23 -6.01
CA GLU A 418 21.08 4.57 -6.81
C GLU A 418 21.38 6.07 -6.78
N ALA A 419 20.36 6.90 -6.97
CA ALA A 419 20.53 8.35 -7.02
C ALA A 419 20.80 8.94 -5.63
N VAL A 420 20.10 8.49 -4.60
CA VAL A 420 20.36 8.91 -3.20
C VAL A 420 21.79 8.52 -2.78
N LEU A 421 22.20 7.28 -3.04
CA LEU A 421 23.54 6.77 -2.71
C LEU A 421 24.63 7.61 -3.33
N ASN A 422 24.55 7.88 -4.64
CA ASN A 422 25.56 8.68 -5.30
C ASN A 422 25.57 10.12 -4.79
N GLY A 423 24.39 10.69 -4.53
CA GLY A 423 24.26 12.01 -3.92
C GLY A 423 24.98 12.12 -2.58
N GLU A 424 24.68 11.22 -1.65
CA GLU A 424 25.26 11.25 -0.31
C GLU A 424 26.75 10.90 -0.29
N VAL A 425 27.19 9.89 -1.06
CA VAL A 425 28.61 9.52 -1.16
C VAL A 425 29.44 10.68 -1.70
N GLU A 426 29.00 11.33 -2.78
CA GLU A 426 29.73 12.46 -3.35
C GLU A 426 29.68 13.69 -2.43
N TYR A 427 28.58 13.92 -1.71
CA TYR A 427 28.48 15.01 -0.73
C TYR A 427 29.53 14.86 0.37
N HIS A 428 29.65 13.67 0.96
CA HIS A 428 30.63 13.41 2.02
C HIS A 428 32.08 13.36 1.53
N LYS A 429 32.31 13.17 0.23
CA LYS A 429 33.62 13.34 -0.42
C LYS A 429 33.96 14.81 -0.72
N GLY A 430 33.01 15.73 -0.55
CA GLY A 430 33.15 17.16 -0.84
C GLY A 430 32.87 17.53 -2.29
N ASN A 431 32.32 16.61 -3.09
CA ASN A 431 31.98 16.82 -4.50
C ASN A 431 30.56 17.36 -4.64
N PHE A 432 30.32 18.57 -4.12
CA PHE A 432 28.98 19.11 -3.90
C PHE A 432 28.14 19.29 -5.17
N ASP A 433 28.73 19.74 -6.28
CA ASP A 433 27.98 19.92 -7.54
C ASP A 433 27.39 18.61 -8.06
N GLU A 434 28.20 17.55 -8.05
CA GLU A 434 27.77 16.21 -8.47
C GLU A 434 26.78 15.62 -7.47
N ALA A 435 26.99 15.83 -6.17
CA ALA A 435 26.08 15.41 -5.12
C ALA A 435 24.67 15.97 -5.32
N PHE A 436 24.53 17.28 -5.51
CA PHE A 436 23.23 17.92 -5.69
C PHE A 436 22.58 17.55 -7.02
N LYS A 437 23.36 17.27 -8.08
CA LYS A 437 22.81 16.72 -9.32
C LYS A 437 22.13 15.37 -9.07
N TRP A 438 22.81 14.45 -8.39
CA TRP A 438 22.25 13.14 -8.04
C TRP A 438 21.03 13.24 -7.11
N LEU A 439 21.07 14.11 -6.11
CA LEU A 439 19.94 14.29 -5.19
C LEU A 439 18.70 14.88 -5.87
N ASN A 440 18.88 15.78 -6.86
CA ASN A 440 17.76 16.23 -7.69
C ASN A 440 17.20 15.09 -8.55
N THR A 441 18.07 14.26 -9.14
CA THR A 441 17.64 13.05 -9.85
C THR A 441 16.91 12.08 -8.91
N ALA A 442 17.32 11.96 -7.64
CA ALA A 442 16.62 11.13 -6.67
C ALA A 442 15.19 11.63 -6.42
N VAL A 443 14.99 12.94 -6.25
CA VAL A 443 13.66 13.55 -6.09
C VAL A 443 12.80 13.34 -7.34
N GLU A 444 13.39 13.47 -8.54
CA GLU A 444 12.67 13.21 -9.80
C GLU A 444 12.23 11.75 -9.92
N ARG A 445 13.12 10.79 -9.63
CA ARG A 445 12.81 9.36 -9.70
C ARG A 445 11.78 8.95 -8.66
N ASP A 446 11.90 9.45 -7.43
CA ASP A 446 10.97 9.22 -6.33
C ASP A 446 9.55 9.70 -6.69
N ALA A 447 9.42 10.92 -7.24
CA ALA A 447 8.14 11.46 -7.70
C ALA A 447 7.52 10.69 -8.88
N ASN A 448 8.34 10.02 -9.69
CA ASN A 448 7.90 9.28 -10.87
C ASN A 448 7.58 7.80 -10.61
N LEU A 449 7.89 7.26 -9.42
CA LEU A 449 7.48 5.91 -9.01
C LEU A 449 5.99 5.68 -9.21
N ALA A 450 5.59 4.45 -9.54
CA ALA A 450 4.18 4.09 -9.60
C ALA A 450 3.52 4.39 -8.24
N TYR A 451 2.27 4.87 -8.28
CA TYR A 451 1.54 5.11 -7.05
C TYR A 451 1.33 3.78 -6.32
N ASP A 452 1.56 3.84 -5.02
CA ASP A 452 1.59 2.71 -4.12
C ASP A 452 1.46 3.23 -2.69
N GLU A 453 0.88 2.43 -1.81
CA GLU A 453 0.80 2.76 -0.39
C GLU A 453 1.28 1.58 0.44
N PRO A 454 2.29 1.74 1.30
CA PRO A 454 3.21 2.86 1.40
C PRO A 454 3.90 3.25 0.09
N TRP A 455 4.29 4.53 -0.04
CA TRP A 455 5.05 5.01 -1.20
C TRP A 455 6.30 4.14 -1.40
N GLY A 456 6.56 3.71 -2.64
CA GLY A 456 7.58 2.68 -2.93
C GLY A 456 8.98 3.02 -2.40
N TRP A 457 9.32 4.31 -2.29
CA TRP A 457 10.49 4.78 -1.56
C TRP A 457 10.11 5.37 -0.19
N MET A 458 10.33 4.59 0.88
CA MET A 458 9.79 4.86 2.21
C MET A 458 10.32 6.13 2.90
N THR A 459 11.47 6.66 2.48
CA THR A 459 12.07 7.89 3.05
C THR A 459 12.17 8.94 1.95
N PRO A 460 11.26 9.92 1.89
CA PRO A 460 11.22 10.91 0.80
C PRO A 460 12.62 11.45 0.46
N ALA A 461 13.02 11.37 -0.81
CA ALA A 461 14.34 11.83 -1.26
C ALA A 461 14.55 13.34 -0.97
N ARG A 462 13.44 14.09 -0.89
CA ARG A 462 13.40 15.49 -0.47
C ARG A 462 13.98 15.72 0.93
N HIS A 463 13.85 14.76 1.85
CA HIS A 463 14.43 14.88 3.18
C HIS A 463 15.96 14.95 3.14
N VAL A 464 16.59 14.14 2.27
CA VAL A 464 18.05 14.11 2.09
C VAL A 464 18.50 15.39 1.40
N LEU A 465 17.87 15.74 0.27
CA LEU A 465 18.17 16.97 -0.48
C LEU A 465 18.07 18.22 0.42
N GLY A 466 16.96 18.38 1.13
CA GLY A 466 16.73 19.53 2.01
C GLY A 466 17.75 19.63 3.14
N ALA A 467 18.07 18.51 3.80
CA ALA A 467 19.02 18.50 4.91
C ALA A 467 20.43 18.89 4.47
N LEU A 468 20.89 18.36 3.34
CA LEU A 468 22.22 18.63 2.81
C LEU A 468 22.32 20.04 2.20
N LEU A 469 21.23 20.58 1.64
CA LEU A 469 21.16 22.00 1.26
C LEU A 469 21.30 22.92 2.48
N LEU A 470 20.58 22.65 3.57
CA LEU A 470 20.72 23.42 4.81
C LEU A 470 22.14 23.34 5.39
N GLU A 471 22.71 22.15 5.41
CA GLU A 471 24.08 21.95 5.88
C GLU A 471 25.08 22.74 5.01
N HIS A 472 24.85 22.79 3.70
CA HIS A 472 25.62 23.56 2.73
C HIS A 472 25.25 25.06 2.67
N LYS A 473 24.44 25.56 3.61
CA LYS A 473 24.05 26.98 3.71
C LYS A 473 23.18 27.50 2.55
N GLU A 474 22.49 26.61 1.85
CA GLU A 474 21.55 26.90 0.76
C GLU A 474 20.11 26.94 1.27
N ALA A 475 19.85 27.75 2.30
CA ALA A 475 18.60 27.73 3.05
C ALA A 475 17.35 28.08 2.22
N ALA A 476 17.48 28.97 1.23
CA ALA A 476 16.36 29.33 0.35
C ALA A 476 15.92 28.13 -0.52
N LYS A 477 16.86 27.37 -1.07
CA LYS A 477 16.54 26.14 -1.84
C LYS A 477 15.96 25.06 -0.93
N ALA A 478 16.49 24.93 0.29
CA ALA A 478 15.95 23.97 1.26
C ALA A 478 14.50 24.29 1.65
N GLU A 479 14.17 25.57 1.85
CA GLU A 479 12.79 26.01 2.11
C GLU A 479 11.83 25.53 1.02
N GLU A 480 12.18 25.73 -0.27
CA GLU A 480 11.37 25.25 -1.39
C GLU A 480 11.15 23.74 -1.35
N VAL A 481 12.21 22.96 -1.08
CA VAL A 481 12.14 21.50 -1.00
C VAL A 481 11.17 21.04 0.10
N TYR A 482 11.23 21.62 1.30
CA TYR A 482 10.36 21.24 2.41
C TYR A 482 8.91 21.69 2.22
N ARG A 483 8.69 22.85 1.58
CA ARG A 483 7.32 23.28 1.24
C ARG A 483 6.66 22.33 0.26
N GLU A 484 7.39 21.84 -0.75
CA GLU A 484 6.86 20.83 -1.67
C GLU A 484 6.59 19.49 -0.96
N ASP A 485 7.48 19.06 -0.05
CA ASP A 485 7.26 17.83 0.72
C ASP A 485 6.01 17.93 1.61
N LEU A 486 5.81 19.04 2.31
CA LEU A 486 4.66 19.25 3.21
C LEU A 486 3.31 19.40 2.48
N LYS A 487 3.31 19.68 1.17
CA LYS A 487 2.08 19.58 0.36
C LYS A 487 1.64 18.12 0.20
N GLN A 488 2.59 17.20 0.14
CA GLN A 488 2.34 15.77 -0.03
C GLN A 488 2.12 15.08 1.32
N TYR A 489 3.00 15.32 2.28
CA TYR A 489 3.01 14.69 3.59
C TYR A 489 2.71 15.71 4.69
N LYS A 490 1.41 15.94 4.96
CA LYS A 490 0.96 16.87 5.99
C LYS A 490 1.52 16.46 7.36
N ASN A 491 1.87 17.43 8.20
CA ASN A 491 2.40 17.22 9.56
C ASN A 491 3.67 16.35 9.66
N ASN A 492 4.39 16.12 8.56
CA ASN A 492 5.66 15.39 8.56
C ASN A 492 6.71 16.13 9.40
N MET A 493 7.02 15.58 10.59
CA MET A 493 7.92 16.23 11.56
C MET A 493 9.31 16.52 10.98
N TRP A 494 9.78 15.69 10.06
CA TRP A 494 11.11 15.84 9.46
C TRP A 494 11.18 17.06 8.57
N SER A 495 10.16 17.26 7.72
CA SER A 495 10.07 18.43 6.85
C SER A 495 9.67 19.69 7.60
N LEU A 496 8.86 19.60 8.66
CA LEU A 496 8.58 20.72 9.55
C LEU A 496 9.86 21.23 10.24
N LEU A 497 10.71 20.33 10.74
CA LEU A 497 12.01 20.70 11.31
C LEU A 497 12.88 21.42 10.27
N GLY A 498 13.00 20.83 9.09
CA GLY A 498 13.78 21.39 7.99
C GLY A 498 13.30 22.78 7.57
N LEU A 499 11.98 22.96 7.42
CA LEU A 499 11.37 24.24 7.08
C LEU A 499 11.65 25.29 8.15
N TYR A 500 11.49 24.95 9.44
CA TYR A 500 11.83 25.85 10.54
C TYR A 500 13.31 26.26 10.50
N GLN A 501 14.23 25.31 10.30
CA GLN A 501 15.66 25.58 10.21
C GLN A 501 15.99 26.49 9.01
N ALA A 502 15.34 26.27 7.86
CA ALA A 502 15.50 27.10 6.66
C ALA A 502 15.04 28.55 6.88
N LEU A 503 13.86 28.75 7.48
CA LEU A 503 13.31 30.07 7.78
C LEU A 503 14.20 30.83 8.77
N LYS A 504 14.67 30.14 9.81
CA LYS A 504 15.55 30.71 10.84
C LYS A 504 16.90 31.14 10.29
N GLU A 505 17.54 30.30 9.47
CA GLU A 505 18.84 30.63 8.86
C GLU A 505 18.72 31.86 7.94
N GLN A 506 17.61 31.97 7.20
CA GLN A 506 17.32 33.11 6.33
C GLN A 506 16.90 34.38 7.08
N LYS A 507 16.57 34.27 8.38
CA LYS A 507 15.98 35.37 9.19
C LYS A 507 14.72 35.94 8.52
N LYS A 508 13.96 35.09 7.84
CA LYS A 508 12.71 35.46 7.16
C LYS A 508 11.52 35.07 8.02
N ASN A 509 10.53 35.96 8.06
CA ASN A 509 9.19 35.72 8.59
C ASN A 509 9.19 35.00 9.96
N GLU A 510 9.68 35.68 11.01
CA GLU A 510 9.83 35.11 12.36
C GLU A 510 8.53 34.49 12.90
N LYS A 511 7.39 35.12 12.60
CA LYS A 511 6.07 34.60 12.95
C LYS A 511 5.80 33.22 12.33
N GLU A 512 6.06 33.05 11.03
CA GLU A 512 5.89 31.76 10.37
C GLU A 512 6.87 30.72 10.92
N ALA A 513 8.12 31.11 11.20
CA ALA A 513 9.09 30.20 11.80
C ALA A 513 8.62 29.69 13.18
N GLU A 514 7.99 30.55 14.00
CA GLU A 514 7.37 30.15 15.28
C GLU A 514 6.17 29.23 15.08
N GLU A 515 5.31 29.49 14.11
CA GLU A 515 4.16 28.63 13.74
C GLU A 515 4.64 27.23 13.30
N VAL A 516 5.63 27.16 12.41
CA VAL A 516 6.21 25.88 11.95
C VAL A 516 6.89 25.15 13.10
N LEU A 517 7.58 25.87 14.00
CA LEU A 517 8.19 25.27 15.19
C LEU A 517 7.13 24.67 16.14
N HIS A 518 5.96 25.31 16.27
CA HIS A 518 4.86 24.76 17.06
C HIS A 518 4.36 23.44 16.47
N LEU A 519 4.07 23.42 15.16
CA LEU A 519 3.66 22.20 14.45
C LEU A 519 4.71 21.09 14.58
N PHE A 520 6.00 21.43 14.44
CA PHE A 520 7.08 20.47 14.64
C PHE A 520 7.06 19.88 16.06
N LYS A 521 6.87 20.70 17.10
CA LYS A 521 6.83 20.23 18.50
C LYS A 521 5.64 19.31 18.74
N GLU A 522 4.49 19.59 18.15
CA GLU A 522 3.32 18.72 18.22
C GLU A 522 3.55 17.39 17.53
N ALA A 523 4.06 17.42 16.29
CA ALA A 523 4.33 16.21 15.51
C ALA A 523 5.44 15.34 16.14
N SER A 524 6.50 15.96 16.66
CA SER A 524 7.63 15.26 17.29
C SER A 524 7.41 14.88 18.75
N ALA A 525 6.27 15.23 19.37
CA ALA A 525 6.00 14.94 20.78
C ALA A 525 6.03 13.44 21.12
N ARG A 526 5.80 12.58 20.14
CA ARG A 526 5.81 11.11 20.25
C ARG A 526 7.10 10.46 19.79
N CYS A 527 8.05 11.24 19.27
CA CYS A 527 9.34 10.72 18.82
C CYS A 527 10.07 10.05 20.00
N ASP A 528 10.75 8.93 19.70
CA ASP A 528 11.56 8.26 20.70
C ASP A 528 12.64 9.19 21.25
N LYS A 529 12.69 9.33 22.58
CA LYS A 529 13.65 10.22 23.27
C LYS A 529 15.11 9.89 23.00
N THR A 530 15.40 8.71 22.47
CA THR A 530 16.75 8.25 22.12
C THR A 530 17.21 8.70 20.73
N ILE A 531 16.31 9.30 19.94
CA ILE A 531 16.59 9.76 18.59
C ILE A 531 17.00 11.23 18.62
N ASN A 532 18.17 11.51 18.04
CA ASN A 532 18.62 12.87 17.82
C ASN A 532 17.95 13.44 16.57
N VAL A 533 16.86 14.19 16.75
CA VAL A 533 16.13 14.87 15.67
C VAL A 533 16.78 16.22 15.34
N GLY A 534 18.07 16.20 14.97
CA GLY A 534 18.85 17.41 14.68
C GLY A 534 18.65 17.97 13.26
N ALA A 535 18.17 17.16 12.33
CA ALA A 535 17.88 17.54 10.95
C ALA A 535 16.80 16.64 10.33
N SER A 536 16.25 17.04 9.17
CA SER A 536 15.28 16.22 8.43
C SER A 536 15.86 14.91 7.89
N CYS A 537 17.20 14.81 7.74
CA CYS A 537 17.96 13.59 7.46
C CYS A 537 19.20 13.58 8.36
N LEU A 538 19.47 12.43 8.99
CA LEU A 538 20.62 12.29 9.90
C LEU A 538 21.97 12.13 9.17
N CYS A 539 21.93 12.09 7.83
CA CYS A 539 23.09 12.22 6.96
C CYS A 539 23.74 13.62 7.05
N ALA A 540 22.98 14.65 7.43
CA ALA A 540 23.49 16.00 7.66
C ALA A 540 24.22 16.11 9.02
N THR A 541 25.41 15.52 9.08
CA THR A 541 26.24 15.38 10.29
C THR A 541 26.51 16.70 11.03
N LYS A 542 26.72 17.82 10.33
CA LYS A 542 27.04 19.12 10.94
C LYS A 542 25.80 19.78 11.55
N LEU A 543 24.61 19.46 11.05
CA LEU A 543 23.35 19.89 11.66
C LEU A 543 23.04 19.05 12.90
N CYS A 544 23.26 17.74 12.83
CA CYS A 544 22.98 16.82 13.93
C CYS A 544 23.96 16.92 15.12
N SER A 545 25.13 17.52 14.91
CA SER A 545 26.15 17.71 15.95
C SER A 545 25.97 19.00 16.78
N LYS A 546 24.97 19.81 16.46
CA LYS A 546 24.62 21.06 17.16
C LYS A 546 23.43 20.83 18.09
#